data_AF-A0A7V1PHS1-F1
#
_entry.id   AF-A0A7V1PHS1-F1
#
_cell.length_a   1.000
_cell.length_b   1.000
_cell.length_c   1.000
_cell.angle_alpha   90.00
_cell.angle_beta   90.00
_cell.angle_gamma   90.00
#
_symmetry.space_group_name_H-M   'P 1'
#
loop_
_entity.id
_entity.type
_entity.pdbx_description
1 polymer ?
#
loop_
_entity_poly.entity_id
_entity_poly.type
_entity_poly.pdbx_seq_one_letter_code
_entity_poly.pdbx_strand_id
1 'polypeptide(L)'
;MYEKEKKEIIYWAKKLNEKGFVTARSGNISLKVDKGLLITSHDSYLGELKEEDILLVDKEGRILEGKGEVTSEKDLHLEVQNRFKEIRVVLHAHPPFTVAFFHYFDNLDIFSFEAKFYLGDIKVVPQETPTVTQIEPVLKELENSN
;
A
#
# COMPACT_ATOMS: atom_id res chain seq x y z
N MET A 1 -10.08 -13.21 13.54
CA MET A 1 -10.15 -14.08 12.33
C MET A 1 -8.85 -13.95 11.53
N TYR A 2 -8.63 -14.78 10.50
CA TYR A 2 -7.54 -14.62 9.52
C TYR A 2 -6.11 -14.58 10.11
N GLU A 3 -5.81 -15.42 11.10
CA GLU A 3 -4.50 -15.40 11.80
C GLU A 3 -3.31 -15.60 10.86
N LYS A 4 -3.45 -16.47 9.84
CA LYS A 4 -2.39 -16.73 8.87
C LYS A 4 -2.10 -15.48 8.03
N GLU A 5 -3.16 -14.84 7.53
CA GLU A 5 -3.08 -13.63 6.73
C GLU A 5 -2.48 -12.45 7.53
N LYS A 6 -2.90 -12.29 8.79
CA LYS A 6 -2.32 -11.28 9.69
C LYS A 6 -0.81 -11.50 9.87
N LYS A 7 -0.38 -12.76 10.06
CA LYS A 7 1.05 -13.11 10.16
C LYS A 7 1.84 -12.79 8.89
N GLU A 8 1.26 -13.00 7.71
CA GLU A 8 1.87 -12.60 6.44
C GLU A 8 2.06 -11.08 6.34
N ILE A 9 1.04 -10.29 6.71
CA ILE A 9 1.14 -8.82 6.74
C ILE A 9 2.28 -8.38 7.67
N ILE A 10 2.33 -8.92 8.89
CA ILE A 10 3.37 -8.59 9.88
C ILE A 10 4.77 -8.96 9.34
N TYR A 11 4.90 -10.13 8.71
CA TYR A 11 6.15 -10.57 8.13
C TYR A 11 6.65 -9.60 7.05
N TRP A 12 5.80 -9.22 6.09
CA TRP A 12 6.19 -8.32 5.02
C TRP A 12 6.39 -6.88 5.48
N ALA A 13 5.60 -6.40 6.44
CA ALA A 13 5.81 -5.09 7.08
C ALA A 13 7.20 -5.00 7.72
N LYS A 14 7.59 -6.03 8.47
CA LYS A 14 8.93 -6.14 9.05
C LYS A 14 10.01 -6.15 7.96
N LYS A 15 9.81 -6.88 6.86
CA LYS A 15 10.77 -6.90 5.74
C LYS A 15 10.92 -5.55 5.05
N LEU A 16 9.85 -4.79 4.89
CA LEU A 16 9.89 -3.42 4.36
C LEU A 16 10.70 -2.51 5.28
N ASN A 17 10.49 -2.61 6.60
CA ASN A 17 11.23 -1.82 7.58
C ASN A 17 12.72 -2.22 7.64
N GLU A 18 13.04 -3.51 7.65
CA GLU A 18 14.43 -4.03 7.61
C GLU A 18 15.19 -3.55 6.35
N LYS A 19 14.48 -3.36 5.22
CA LYS A 19 15.05 -2.80 3.99
C LYS A 19 15.12 -1.26 3.99
N GLY A 20 14.61 -0.60 5.01
CA GLY A 20 14.56 0.86 5.11
C GLY A 20 13.56 1.51 4.14
N PHE A 21 12.54 0.78 3.69
CA PHE A 21 11.51 1.30 2.77
C PHE A 21 10.39 2.04 3.49
N VAL A 22 10.30 1.87 4.80
CA VAL A 22 9.32 2.53 5.68
C VAL A 22 10.02 2.94 6.98
N THR A 23 9.64 4.10 7.52
CA THR A 23 10.27 4.69 8.70
C THR A 23 9.22 5.21 9.65
N ALA A 24 9.40 4.97 10.97
CA ALA A 24 8.41 5.32 11.98
C ALA A 24 6.99 4.89 11.55
N ARG A 25 6.02 5.80 11.53
CA ARG A 25 4.61 5.51 11.22
C ARG A 25 4.25 5.60 9.73
N SER A 26 5.25 5.57 8.84
CA SER A 26 5.02 5.66 7.40
C SER A 26 4.69 4.30 6.77
N GLY A 27 3.93 4.35 5.67
CA GLY A 27 3.51 3.15 4.96
C GLY A 27 2.29 2.46 5.57
N ASN A 28 1.66 1.63 4.76
CA ASN A 28 0.51 0.82 5.17
C ASN A 28 0.35 -0.37 4.22
N ILE A 29 -0.30 -1.41 4.70
CA ILE A 29 -0.49 -2.68 3.98
C ILE A 29 -1.95 -3.08 4.08
N SER A 30 -2.53 -3.53 2.97
CA SER A 30 -3.80 -4.24 2.98
C SER A 30 -3.74 -5.58 2.26
N LEU A 31 -4.52 -6.55 2.73
CA LEU A 31 -4.76 -7.82 2.08
C LEU A 31 -6.26 -8.09 1.95
N LYS A 32 -6.72 -8.43 0.74
CA LYS A 32 -8.09 -8.85 0.45
C LYS A 32 -8.37 -10.26 0.95
N VAL A 33 -9.47 -10.35 1.69
CA VAL A 33 -10.06 -11.56 2.25
C VAL A 33 -11.53 -11.66 1.83
N ASP A 34 -12.19 -12.77 2.12
CA ASP A 34 -13.58 -13.01 1.72
C ASP A 34 -14.57 -11.99 2.28
N LYS A 35 -14.31 -11.45 3.48
CA LYS A 35 -15.18 -10.47 4.16
C LYS A 35 -14.83 -9.00 3.89
N GLY A 36 -13.76 -8.71 3.14
CA GLY A 36 -13.31 -7.34 2.89
C GLY A 36 -11.78 -7.24 2.85
N LEU A 37 -11.21 -6.32 3.63
CA LEU A 37 -9.77 -6.08 3.70
C LEU A 37 -9.25 -6.20 5.12
N LEU A 38 -8.16 -6.94 5.28
CA LEU A 38 -7.26 -6.73 6.41
C LEU A 38 -6.38 -5.52 6.08
N ILE A 39 -6.28 -4.55 6.97
CA ILE A 39 -5.52 -3.33 6.74
C ILE A 39 -4.84 -2.88 8.03
N THR A 40 -3.63 -2.35 7.90
CA THR A 40 -2.90 -1.76 9.04
C THR A 40 -3.65 -0.55 9.59
N SER A 41 -3.77 -0.48 10.91
CA SER A 41 -4.38 0.65 11.63
C SER A 41 -3.59 1.94 11.44
N HIS A 42 -4.25 3.07 11.67
CA HIS A 42 -3.64 4.40 11.66
C HIS A 42 -2.50 4.47 12.69
N ASP A 43 -1.43 5.19 12.33
CA ASP A 43 -0.27 5.41 13.19
C ASP A 43 0.47 4.15 13.68
N SER A 44 0.23 3.00 13.04
CA SER A 44 0.93 1.75 13.33
C SER A 44 2.38 1.79 12.84
N TYR A 45 3.28 1.17 13.61
CA TYR A 45 4.69 1.05 13.25
C TYR A 45 4.92 -0.26 12.48
N LEU A 46 5.11 -0.17 11.16
CA LEU A 46 5.28 -1.35 10.29
C LEU A 46 6.42 -2.29 10.72
N GLY A 47 7.48 -1.76 11.36
CA GLY A 47 8.60 -2.56 11.85
C GLY A 47 8.29 -3.48 13.03
N GLU A 48 7.24 -3.17 13.80
CA GLU A 48 6.87 -3.87 15.03
C GLU A 48 5.36 -4.17 15.13
N LEU A 49 4.69 -4.37 13.97
CA LEU A 49 3.26 -4.69 13.95
C LEU A 49 2.94 -5.92 14.79
N LYS A 50 1.81 -5.83 15.50
CA LYS A 50 1.13 -6.93 16.16
C LYS A 50 -0.18 -7.25 15.46
N GLU A 51 -0.76 -8.41 15.76
CA GLU A 51 -2.06 -8.80 15.20
C GLU A 51 -3.20 -7.83 15.56
N GLU A 52 -3.08 -7.14 16.69
CA GLU A 52 -4.02 -6.10 17.15
C GLU A 52 -3.96 -4.82 16.31
N ASP A 53 -2.84 -4.57 15.64
CA ASP A 53 -2.66 -3.41 14.75
C ASP A 53 -3.26 -3.63 13.36
N ILE A 54 -3.82 -4.81 13.09
CA ILE A 54 -4.45 -5.18 11.81
C ILE A 54 -5.96 -5.26 11.98
N LEU A 55 -6.66 -4.35 11.31
CA LEU A 55 -8.11 -4.22 11.32
C LEU A 55 -8.71 -5.00 10.15
N LEU A 56 -9.89 -5.58 10.35
CA LEU A 56 -10.74 -6.05 9.25
C LEU A 56 -11.74 -4.95 8.94
N VAL A 57 -11.82 -4.53 7.67
CA VAL A 57 -12.80 -3.56 7.19
C VAL A 57 -13.68 -4.15 6.08
N ASP A 58 -14.93 -3.70 5.99
CA ASP A 58 -15.84 -4.02 4.89
C ASP A 58 -15.45 -3.26 3.59
N LYS A 59 -16.25 -3.44 2.53
CA LYS A 59 -16.00 -2.80 1.23
C LYS A 59 -16.23 -1.28 1.25
N GLU A 60 -16.89 -0.78 2.29
CA GLU A 60 -17.14 0.63 2.52
C GLU A 60 -16.15 1.23 3.53
N GLY A 61 -15.14 0.45 3.96
CA GLY A 61 -14.10 0.88 4.89
C GLY A 61 -14.52 0.91 6.36
N ARG A 62 -15.67 0.33 6.73
CA ARG A 62 -16.11 0.24 8.12
C ARG A 62 -15.43 -0.91 8.82
N ILE A 63 -14.99 -0.69 10.06
CA ILE A 63 -14.33 -1.71 10.86
C ILE A 63 -15.31 -2.81 11.26
N LEU A 64 -15.00 -4.05 10.88
CA LEU A 64 -15.69 -5.27 11.25
C LEU A 64 -15.01 -6.00 12.43
N GLU A 65 -13.68 -5.92 12.53
CA GLU A 65 -12.88 -6.52 13.61
C GLU A 65 -11.66 -5.63 13.92
N GLY A 66 -11.33 -5.47 15.20
CA GLY A 66 -10.19 -4.67 15.68
C GLY A 66 -10.60 -3.42 16.45
N LYS A 67 -9.63 -2.66 16.95
CA LYS A 67 -9.83 -1.40 17.68
C LYS A 67 -8.93 -0.32 17.11
N GLY A 68 -9.38 0.93 17.15
CA GLY A 68 -8.62 2.07 16.67
C GLY A 68 -9.20 2.67 15.39
N GLU A 69 -8.37 3.39 14.66
CA GLU A 69 -8.74 4.07 13.42
C GLU A 69 -8.06 3.38 12.23
N VAL A 70 -8.74 3.35 11.10
CA VAL A 70 -8.16 2.86 9.84
C VAL A 70 -7.21 3.92 9.29
N THR A 71 -6.14 3.52 8.59
CA THR A 71 -5.23 4.46 7.91
C THR A 71 -5.98 5.53 7.12
N SER A 72 -5.44 6.75 7.10
CA SER A 72 -5.96 7.87 6.31
C SER A 72 -6.00 7.56 4.81
N GLU A 73 -5.23 6.58 4.34
CA GLU A 73 -5.16 6.15 2.94
C GLU A 73 -6.09 4.97 2.63
N LYS A 74 -7.03 4.60 3.53
CA LYS A 74 -7.93 3.44 3.34
C LYS A 74 -8.66 3.44 1.99
N ASP A 75 -9.01 4.64 1.51
CA ASP A 75 -9.80 4.80 0.29
C ASP A 75 -8.98 4.40 -0.94
N LEU A 76 -7.66 4.64 -0.94
CA LEU A 76 -6.76 4.13 -1.98
C LEU A 76 -6.77 2.60 -2.01
N HIS A 77 -6.66 1.95 -0.85
CA HIS A 77 -6.68 0.48 -0.77
C HIS A 77 -8.02 -0.10 -1.24
N LEU A 78 -9.13 0.48 -0.80
CA LEU A 78 -10.48 0.04 -1.18
C LEU A 78 -10.70 0.18 -2.68
N GLU A 79 -10.32 1.31 -3.27
CA GLU A 79 -10.52 1.57 -4.69
C GLU A 79 -9.63 0.71 -5.58
N VAL A 80 -8.35 0.49 -5.21
CA VAL A 80 -7.48 -0.46 -5.93
C VAL A 80 -8.11 -1.85 -5.92
N GLN A 81 -8.60 -2.31 -4.78
CA GLN A 81 -9.21 -3.64 -4.63
C GLN A 81 -10.57 -3.77 -5.32
N ASN A 82 -11.28 -2.65 -5.46
CA ASN A 82 -12.53 -2.57 -6.17
C ASN A 82 -12.31 -2.54 -7.69
N ARG A 83 -11.32 -1.80 -8.18
CA ARG A 83 -11.04 -1.67 -9.61
C ARG A 83 -10.30 -2.88 -10.18
N PHE A 84 -9.29 -3.37 -9.47
CA PHE A 84 -8.42 -4.47 -9.90
C PHE A 84 -8.76 -5.73 -9.09
N LYS A 85 -9.69 -6.55 -9.62
CA LYS A 85 -10.29 -7.65 -8.84
C LYS A 85 -9.30 -8.76 -8.51
N GLU A 86 -8.30 -8.96 -9.36
CA GLU A 86 -7.19 -9.91 -9.28
C GLU A 86 -6.12 -9.50 -8.26
N ILE A 87 -5.98 -8.20 -8.00
CA ILE A 87 -5.03 -7.70 -7.00
C ILE A 87 -5.56 -8.03 -5.62
N ARG A 88 -4.70 -8.62 -4.77
CA ARG A 88 -5.06 -9.00 -3.40
C ARG A 88 -4.30 -8.23 -2.34
N VAL A 89 -3.15 -7.67 -2.68
CA VAL A 89 -2.28 -6.95 -1.75
C VAL A 89 -2.02 -5.56 -2.29
N VAL A 90 -2.06 -4.58 -1.40
CA VAL A 90 -1.60 -3.21 -1.69
C VAL A 90 -0.59 -2.84 -0.61
N LEU A 91 0.57 -2.36 -1.04
CA LEU A 91 1.65 -1.89 -0.19
C LEU A 91 1.90 -0.42 -0.52
N HIS A 92 1.82 0.44 0.48
CA HIS A 92 2.31 1.81 0.40
C HIS A 92 3.59 1.94 1.22
N ALA A 93 4.63 2.51 0.64
CA ALA A 93 5.94 2.65 1.27
C ALA A 93 6.66 3.89 0.72
N HIS A 94 7.72 4.32 1.41
CA HIS A 94 8.54 5.49 1.04
C HIS A 94 10.03 5.11 0.87
N PRO A 95 10.41 4.27 -0.11
CA PRO A 95 11.81 3.92 -0.33
C PRO A 95 12.64 5.18 -0.64
N PRO A 96 13.73 5.47 0.09
CA PRO A 96 14.46 6.74 -0.04
C PRO A 96 14.96 7.05 -1.46
N PHE A 97 15.45 6.05 -2.19
CA PHE A 97 15.93 6.24 -3.56
C PHE A 97 14.79 6.50 -4.55
N THR A 98 13.63 5.84 -4.38
CA THR A 98 12.45 6.08 -5.21
C THR A 98 11.92 7.49 -4.97
N VAL A 99 11.78 7.89 -3.71
CA VAL A 99 11.31 9.25 -3.35
C VAL A 99 12.30 10.31 -3.84
N ALA A 100 13.60 10.11 -3.62
CA ALA A 100 14.63 11.06 -4.07
C ALA A 100 14.69 11.19 -5.60
N PHE A 101 14.51 10.10 -6.35
CA PHE A 101 14.48 10.15 -7.81
C PHE A 101 13.27 10.96 -8.29
N PHE A 102 12.08 10.64 -7.80
CA PHE A 102 10.84 11.29 -8.23
C PHE A 102 10.63 12.71 -7.68
N HIS A 103 11.55 13.22 -6.86
CA HIS A 103 11.62 14.66 -6.57
C HIS A 103 12.13 15.50 -7.75
N TYR A 104 12.86 14.91 -8.69
CA TYR A 104 13.49 15.62 -9.80
C TYR A 104 13.05 15.14 -11.18
N PHE A 105 12.40 13.98 -11.25
CA PHE A 105 11.97 13.35 -12.49
C PHE A 105 10.50 12.93 -12.37
N ASP A 106 9.75 13.05 -13.46
CA ASP A 106 8.33 12.66 -13.48
C ASP A 106 8.12 11.22 -13.98
N ASN A 107 9.17 10.58 -14.49
CA ASN A 107 9.13 9.26 -15.09
C ASN A 107 10.47 8.52 -14.90
N LEU A 108 10.41 7.22 -14.63
CA LEU A 108 11.58 6.35 -14.58
C LEU A 108 11.72 5.60 -15.91
N ASP A 109 12.63 6.06 -16.76
CA ASP A 109 12.95 5.38 -18.02
C ASP A 109 13.83 4.14 -17.78
N ILE A 110 13.17 2.98 -17.75
CA ILE A 110 13.84 1.70 -17.53
C ILE A 110 14.45 1.20 -18.86
N PHE A 111 15.79 1.26 -18.95
CA PHE A 111 16.52 0.84 -20.15
C PHE A 111 16.80 -0.67 -20.21
N SER A 112 16.81 -1.37 -19.08
CA SER A 112 17.06 -2.82 -19.06
C SER A 112 15.78 -3.59 -19.39
N PHE A 113 15.89 -4.56 -20.30
CA PHE A 113 14.74 -5.34 -20.76
C PHE A 113 14.04 -6.08 -19.62
N GLU A 114 14.81 -6.74 -18.74
CA GLU A 114 14.28 -7.49 -17.62
C GLU A 114 13.49 -6.61 -16.65
N ALA A 115 14.04 -5.46 -16.24
CA ALA A 115 13.33 -4.58 -15.33
C ALA A 115 12.10 -3.97 -16.01
N LYS A 116 12.17 -3.61 -17.31
CA LYS A 116 11.02 -3.08 -18.05
C LYS A 116 9.91 -4.13 -18.17
N PHE A 117 10.26 -5.41 -18.34
CA PHE A 117 9.28 -6.50 -18.37
C PHE A 117 8.51 -6.62 -17.05
N TYR A 118 9.19 -6.55 -15.90
CA TYR A 118 8.53 -6.69 -14.60
C TYR A 118 7.88 -5.43 -14.05
N LEU A 119 8.45 -4.24 -14.32
CA LEU A 119 8.03 -2.98 -13.70
C LEU A 119 7.14 -2.13 -14.61
N GLY A 120 7.15 -2.37 -15.92
CA GLY A 120 6.45 -1.51 -16.88
C GLY A 120 7.01 -0.08 -16.91
N ASP A 121 6.15 0.87 -17.22
CA ASP A 121 6.47 2.30 -17.15
C ASP A 121 6.07 2.84 -15.77
N ILE A 122 7.01 3.44 -15.02
CA ILE A 122 6.76 3.99 -13.68
C ILE A 122 6.77 5.52 -13.75
N LYS A 123 5.62 6.12 -13.43
CA LYS A 123 5.42 7.59 -13.48
C LYS A 123 5.05 8.17 -12.13
N VAL A 124 5.33 9.46 -11.97
CA VAL A 124 4.81 10.27 -10.87
C VAL A 124 3.35 10.59 -11.14
N VAL A 125 2.53 10.43 -10.10
CA VAL A 125 1.16 10.94 -10.08
C VAL A 125 1.12 12.11 -9.09
N PRO A 126 0.95 13.36 -9.56
CA PRO A 126 0.92 14.52 -8.68
C PRO A 126 -0.15 14.42 -7.58
N GLN A 127 0.21 14.82 -6.37
CA GLN A 127 -0.69 14.93 -5.21
C GLN A 127 -0.44 16.29 -4.54
N GLU A 128 -1.50 16.86 -3.96
CA GLU A 128 -1.42 18.16 -3.24
C GLU A 128 -1.41 17.98 -1.71
N THR A 129 -1.54 16.74 -1.24
CA THR A 129 -1.64 16.39 0.18
C THR A 129 -0.55 15.39 0.58
N PRO A 130 -0.17 15.30 1.87
CA PRO A 130 0.81 14.32 2.36
C PRO A 130 0.38 12.85 2.19
N THR A 131 -0.92 12.60 2.02
CA THR A 131 -1.53 11.30 1.75
C THR A 131 -2.13 11.29 0.34
N VAL A 132 -2.36 10.12 -0.23
CA VAL A 132 -3.06 10.03 -1.53
C VAL A 132 -4.55 10.36 -1.34
N THR A 133 -4.98 11.54 -1.79
CA THR A 133 -6.38 11.98 -1.76
C THR A 133 -6.98 12.06 -3.17
N GLN A 134 -6.15 12.32 -4.18
CA GLN A 134 -6.54 12.24 -5.58
C GLN A 134 -6.27 10.83 -6.10
N ILE A 135 -7.22 9.93 -5.84
CA ILE A 135 -7.07 8.50 -6.12
C ILE A 135 -7.23 8.18 -7.61
N GLU A 136 -8.16 8.83 -8.31
CA GLU A 136 -8.49 8.50 -9.71
C GLU A 136 -7.27 8.56 -10.67
N PRO A 137 -6.40 9.58 -10.61
CA PRO A 137 -5.17 9.59 -11.42
C PRO A 137 -4.24 8.41 -11.11
N VAL A 138 -4.16 7.97 -9.84
CA VAL A 138 -3.34 6.82 -9.44
C VAL A 138 -3.90 5.55 -10.06
N LEU A 139 -5.21 5.33 -9.96
CA LEU A 139 -5.88 4.17 -10.53
C LEU A 139 -5.68 4.09 -12.05
N LYS A 140 -5.77 5.22 -12.75
CA LYS A 140 -5.58 5.27 -14.21
C LYS A 140 -4.15 4.89 -14.62
N GLU A 141 -3.13 5.30 -13.87
CA GLU A 141 -1.76 4.87 -14.17
C GLU A 141 -1.56 3.38 -13.84
N LEU A 142 -2.19 2.86 -12.78
CA LEU A 142 -2.16 1.43 -12.46
C LEU A 142 -2.82 0.55 -13.53
N GLU A 143 -3.85 1.03 -14.25
CA GLU A 143 -4.45 0.30 -15.38
C GLU A 143 -3.46 0.05 -16.53
N ASN A 144 -2.43 0.89 -16.66
CA ASN A 144 -1.43 0.80 -17.71
C ASN A 144 -0.12 0.17 -17.21
N SER A 145 -0.06 -0.22 -15.93
CA SER A 145 1.07 -0.93 -15.34
C SER A 145 1.02 -2.41 -15.72
N ASN A 146 2.20 -3.03 -15.85
CA ASN A 146 2.34 -4.47 -16.08
C ASN A 146 1.84 -5.30 -14.89
#